data_AF-A0A914IQV4-F1
#
_entry.id   AF-A0A914IQV4-F1
#
_cell.length_a   1.000
_cell.length_b   1.000
_cell.length_c   1.000
_cell.angle_alpha   90.00
_cell.angle_beta   90.00
_cell.angle_gamma   90.00
#
_symmetry.space_group_name_H-M   'P 1'
#
loop_
_entity.id
_entity.type
_entity.pdbx_description
1 polymer ?
#
loop_
_entity_poly.entity_id
_entity_poly.type
_entity_poly.pdbx_seq_one_letter_code
_entity_poly.pdbx_strand_id
1 'polypeptide(L)'
;MPKSNKMNNSKEIVKMNEMRCSIWENSRNKGSYILLLILCGLEIITSVQTHSLIARLTLCDTILFSIAMSRKLLIKASDDLDVFLHLAGLIAFEALIFVNFTHGIEIIFTHSHEMEFPGFFVVTILYDIGVKTLLLLIGVFPTFNMGWVKKIFLHYVATFTALALIFMDNYFTTKEKNYLSHLDPYGGVLVSIVLTSVALPSAAKIIPFLMGNIPPSFRVDEFVTEIERKFPNVKCSHIHVYKKWPEEANKFDIMMHIIFQVDTDEEGWIKNTQIEIQKTIKELKSILAKAGAERITIEPVINGANEQKQWSLCTTPACQTKNLTCCSSASSMQVKETSSTNSSV
;
A
#
# COMPACT_ATOMS: atom_id res chain seq x y z
N MET A 1 -4.51 -15.62 -53.26
CA MET A 1 -4.83 -14.47 -52.38
C MET A 1 -4.06 -14.60 -51.07
N PRO A 2 -3.08 -13.73 -50.78
CA PRO A 2 -2.28 -13.79 -49.56
C PRO A 2 -2.90 -12.91 -48.47
N LYS A 3 -3.71 -13.49 -47.57
CA LYS A 3 -4.23 -12.80 -46.36
C LYS A 3 -3.47 -13.15 -45.07
N SER A 4 -2.55 -14.11 -45.13
CA SER A 4 -1.80 -14.62 -43.96
C SER A 4 -0.69 -13.67 -43.45
N ASN A 5 0.04 -13.00 -44.35
CA ASN A 5 1.20 -12.16 -43.95
C ASN A 5 0.85 -10.86 -43.22
N LYS A 6 -0.36 -10.30 -43.39
CA LYS A 6 -0.74 -9.03 -42.75
C LYS A 6 -1.00 -9.16 -41.25
N MET A 7 -1.46 -10.33 -40.78
CA MET A 7 -1.82 -10.56 -39.38
C MET A 7 -0.60 -10.80 -38.49
N ASN A 8 0.47 -11.40 -39.03
CA ASN A 8 1.73 -11.59 -38.31
C ASN A 8 2.48 -10.27 -38.10
N ASN A 9 2.56 -9.42 -39.14
CA ASN A 9 3.20 -8.10 -39.01
C ASN A 9 2.50 -7.21 -37.97
N SER A 10 1.16 -7.29 -37.85
CA SER A 10 0.43 -6.51 -36.83
C SER A 10 0.75 -6.94 -35.40
N LYS A 11 0.91 -8.25 -35.15
CA LYS A 11 1.27 -8.76 -33.80
C LYS A 11 2.71 -8.42 -33.43
N GLU A 12 3.63 -8.46 -34.39
CA GLU A 12 5.02 -8.06 -34.17
C GLU A 12 5.16 -6.57 -33.89
N ILE A 13 4.43 -5.71 -34.61
CA ILE A 13 4.43 -4.25 -34.36
C ILE A 13 3.88 -3.94 -32.96
N VAL A 14 2.79 -4.57 -32.52
CA VAL A 14 2.24 -4.39 -31.16
C VAL A 14 3.28 -4.82 -30.12
N LYS A 15 3.90 -5.99 -30.29
CA LYS A 15 4.91 -6.51 -29.36
C LYS A 15 6.17 -5.64 -29.31
N MET A 16 6.62 -5.08 -30.44
CA MET A 16 7.73 -4.14 -30.48
C MET A 16 7.39 -2.81 -29.80
N ASN A 17 6.16 -2.32 -29.94
CA ASN A 17 5.70 -1.10 -29.28
C ASN A 17 5.58 -1.28 -27.76
N GLU A 18 5.03 -2.41 -27.30
CA GLU A 18 4.99 -2.78 -25.88
C GLU A 18 6.41 -2.87 -25.29
N MET A 19 7.34 -3.49 -26.02
CA MET A 19 8.73 -3.62 -25.59
C MET A 19 9.43 -2.25 -25.50
N ARG A 20 9.25 -1.35 -26.49
CA ARG A 20 9.82 0.00 -26.41
C ARG A 20 9.24 0.82 -25.27
N CYS A 21 7.93 0.72 -25.04
CA CYS A 21 7.27 1.43 -23.95
C CYS A 21 7.82 0.97 -22.59
N SER A 22 7.98 -0.34 -22.41
CA SER A 22 8.58 -0.93 -21.20
C SER A 22 10.03 -0.50 -20.98
N ILE A 23 10.86 -0.48 -22.04
CA ILE A 23 12.26 -0.04 -21.94
C ILE A 23 12.35 1.44 -21.56
N TRP A 24 11.53 2.29 -22.19
CA TRP A 24 11.51 3.72 -21.91
C TRP A 24 11.05 4.00 -20.48
N GLU A 25 10.00 3.33 -20.02
CA GLU A 25 9.50 3.45 -18.65
C GLU A 25 10.53 2.97 -17.61
N ASN A 26 11.22 1.88 -17.87
CA ASN A 26 12.29 1.38 -17.02
C ASN A 26 13.48 2.37 -16.95
N SER A 27 13.88 2.95 -18.08
CA SER A 27 14.93 3.96 -18.15
C SER A 27 14.54 5.23 -17.36
N ARG A 28 13.31 5.72 -17.57
CA ARG A 28 12.73 6.87 -16.86
C ARG A 28 12.71 6.65 -15.34
N ASN A 29 12.25 5.48 -14.91
CA ASN A 29 12.14 5.14 -13.48
C ASN A 29 13.52 5.08 -12.81
N LYS A 30 14.52 4.47 -13.47
CA LYS A 30 15.90 4.42 -12.96
C LYS A 30 16.54 5.81 -12.89
N GLY A 31 16.40 6.62 -13.95
CA GLY A 31 16.93 7.99 -13.97
C GLY A 31 16.33 8.86 -12.86
N SER A 32 15.01 8.74 -12.65
CA SER A 32 14.28 9.44 -11.58
C SER A 32 14.80 9.07 -10.18
N TYR A 33 15.08 7.78 -9.96
CA TYR A 33 15.61 7.31 -8.69
C TYR A 33 17.06 7.76 -8.46
N ILE A 34 17.92 7.72 -9.49
CA ILE A 34 19.30 8.20 -9.39
C ILE A 34 19.32 9.70 -9.07
N LEU A 35 18.47 10.48 -9.71
CA LEU A 35 18.31 11.92 -9.43
C LEU A 35 17.96 12.16 -7.95
N LEU A 36 17.06 11.35 -7.41
CA LEU A 36 16.65 11.42 -6.01
C LEU A 36 17.79 11.03 -5.04
N LEU A 37 18.59 10.02 -5.38
CA LEU A 37 19.76 9.65 -4.57
C LEU A 37 20.82 10.76 -4.55
N ILE A 38 21.04 11.43 -5.69
CA ILE A 38 21.95 12.58 -5.77
C ILE A 38 21.45 13.70 -4.87
N LEU A 39 20.16 14.03 -4.94
CA LEU A 39 19.54 15.01 -4.06
C LEU A 39 19.71 14.64 -2.58
N CYS A 40 19.42 13.39 -2.21
CA CYS A 40 19.60 12.89 -0.84
C CYS A 40 21.04 13.06 -0.36
N GLY A 41 22.03 12.74 -1.20
CA GLY A 41 23.45 12.94 -0.89
C GLY A 41 23.81 14.42 -0.66
N LEU A 42 23.28 15.33 -1.50
CA LEU A 42 23.48 16.77 -1.35
C LEU A 42 22.83 17.30 -0.07
N GLU A 43 21.63 16.85 0.26
CA GLU A 43 20.93 17.23 1.50
C GLU A 43 21.64 16.70 2.75
N ILE A 44 22.22 15.50 2.72
CA ILE A 44 23.05 14.99 3.83
C ILE A 44 24.24 15.92 4.07
N ILE A 45 25.00 16.26 3.02
CA ILE A 45 26.16 17.17 3.12
C ILE A 45 25.71 18.51 3.70
N THR A 46 24.60 19.05 3.18
CA THR A 46 24.06 20.34 3.60
C THR A 46 23.56 20.31 5.04
N SER A 47 22.89 19.24 5.47
CA SER A 47 22.40 19.08 6.83
C SER A 47 23.55 18.97 7.85
N VAL A 48 24.68 18.38 7.46
CA VAL A 48 25.88 18.32 8.31
C VAL A 48 26.54 19.69 8.44
N GLN A 49 26.52 20.51 7.38
CA GLN A 49 27.15 21.84 7.36
C GLN A 49 26.33 22.94 8.06
N THR A 50 25.00 22.90 7.95
CA THR A 50 24.14 24.01 8.39
C THR A 50 23.62 23.90 9.81
N HIS A 51 23.64 22.70 10.40
CA HIS A 51 22.99 22.38 11.68
C HIS A 51 21.50 22.82 11.80
N SER A 52 20.85 23.21 10.69
CA SER A 52 19.44 23.63 10.65
C SER A 52 18.52 22.42 10.81
N LEU A 53 17.51 22.58 11.68
CA LEU A 53 16.47 21.59 11.90
C LEU A 53 15.51 21.51 10.71
N ILE A 54 15.24 22.64 10.05
CA ILE A 54 14.43 22.65 8.84
C ILE A 54 15.14 21.92 7.69
N ALA A 55 16.46 22.10 7.53
CA ALA A 55 17.26 21.36 6.55
C ALA A 55 17.21 19.84 6.79
N ARG A 56 17.24 19.41 8.06
CA ARG A 56 17.06 18.00 8.41
C ARG A 56 15.68 17.48 8.00
N LEU A 57 14.63 18.29 8.14
CA LEU A 57 13.28 17.89 7.74
C LEU A 57 13.13 17.74 6.23
N THR A 58 13.80 18.55 5.41
CA THR A 58 13.80 18.34 3.95
C THR A 58 14.50 17.02 3.59
N LEU A 59 15.62 16.72 4.25
CA LEU A 59 16.31 15.43 4.11
C LEU A 59 15.43 14.25 4.54
N CYS A 60 14.70 14.36 5.66
CA CYS A 60 13.78 13.32 6.12
C CYS A 60 12.76 12.97 5.03
N ASP A 61 12.20 13.99 4.38
CA ASP A 61 11.24 13.82 3.29
C ASP A 61 11.87 13.12 2.08
N THR A 62 13.08 13.52 1.69
CA THR A 62 13.81 12.88 0.58
C THR A 62 14.18 11.43 0.89
N ILE A 63 14.48 11.10 2.16
CA ILE A 63 14.70 9.72 2.61
C ILE A 63 13.40 8.92 2.50
N LEU A 64 12.27 9.44 2.98
CA LEU A 64 10.95 8.83 2.82
C LEU A 64 10.68 8.52 1.35
N PHE A 65 10.93 9.51 0.49
CA PHE A 65 10.75 9.40 -0.95
C PHE A 65 11.65 8.33 -1.56
N SER A 66 12.91 8.29 -1.14
CA SER A 66 13.91 7.31 -1.61
C SER A 66 13.51 5.88 -1.22
N ILE A 67 13.05 5.67 0.02
CA ILE A 67 12.61 4.35 0.46
C ILE A 67 11.38 3.90 -0.35
N ALA A 68 10.36 4.75 -0.46
CA ALA A 68 9.14 4.45 -1.21
C ALA A 68 9.42 4.15 -2.70
N MET A 69 10.38 4.86 -3.29
CA MET A 69 10.76 4.70 -4.70
C MET A 69 11.76 3.57 -4.98
N SER A 70 12.36 2.97 -3.95
CA SER A 70 13.42 1.97 -4.11
C SER A 70 13.00 0.73 -4.93
N ARG A 71 11.70 0.41 -4.98
CA ARG A 71 11.14 -0.63 -5.86
C ARG A 71 11.53 -0.43 -7.33
N LYS A 72 11.64 0.82 -7.78
CA LYS A 72 11.91 1.15 -9.19
C LYS A 72 13.28 0.66 -9.68
N LEU A 73 14.18 0.28 -8.77
CA LEU A 73 15.43 -0.40 -9.11
C LEU A 73 15.28 -1.92 -9.29
N LEU A 74 14.24 -2.52 -8.72
CA LEU A 74 14.03 -3.96 -8.67
C LEU A 74 13.17 -4.42 -9.86
N ILE A 75 13.82 -5.04 -10.84
CA ILE A 75 13.22 -5.47 -12.13
C ILE A 75 12.08 -6.51 -11.96
N LYS A 76 11.93 -7.13 -10.79
CA LYS A 76 10.94 -8.20 -10.51
C LYS A 76 10.28 -8.10 -9.12
N ALA A 77 10.05 -6.90 -8.61
CA ALA A 77 9.37 -6.74 -7.32
C ALA A 77 7.86 -7.02 -7.41
N SER A 78 7.34 -7.84 -6.47
CA SER A 78 5.90 -8.03 -6.29
C SER A 78 5.20 -6.71 -5.96
N ASP A 79 3.89 -6.64 -6.22
CA ASP A 79 3.08 -5.46 -5.89
C ASP A 79 3.03 -5.22 -4.37
N ASP A 80 3.13 -6.29 -3.57
CA ASP A 80 3.15 -6.22 -2.10
C ASP A 80 4.39 -5.52 -1.55
N LEU A 81 5.52 -5.57 -2.28
CA LEU A 81 6.74 -4.86 -1.88
C LEU A 81 6.51 -3.35 -1.84
N ASP A 82 5.64 -2.82 -2.70
CA ASP A 82 5.32 -1.40 -2.74
C ASP A 82 4.69 -0.96 -1.42
N VAL A 83 3.70 -1.72 -0.94
CA VAL A 83 3.00 -1.48 0.34
C VAL A 83 3.99 -1.48 1.50
N PHE A 84 4.88 -2.49 1.53
CA PHE A 84 5.89 -2.62 2.56
C PHE A 84 6.88 -1.45 2.56
N LEU A 85 7.39 -1.04 1.39
CA LEU A 85 8.31 0.08 1.26
C LEU A 85 7.67 1.41 1.65
N HIS A 86 6.40 1.64 1.31
CA HIS A 86 5.69 2.84 1.73
C HIS A 86 5.53 2.89 3.25
N LEU A 87 5.17 1.77 3.89
CA LEU A 87 5.07 1.72 5.35
C LEU A 87 6.44 1.87 6.03
N ALA A 88 7.46 1.16 5.55
CA ALA A 88 8.82 1.25 6.08
C ALA A 88 9.37 2.69 5.96
N GLY A 89 9.11 3.34 4.82
CA GLY A 89 9.43 4.74 4.60
C GLY A 89 8.76 5.65 5.62
N LEU A 90 7.45 5.50 5.85
CA LEU A 90 6.71 6.30 6.83
C LEU A 90 7.19 6.06 8.27
N ILE A 91 7.52 4.82 8.64
CA ILE A 91 8.07 4.51 9.97
C ILE A 91 9.44 5.19 10.15
N ALA A 92 10.32 5.07 9.15
CA ALA A 92 11.63 5.74 9.18
C ALA A 92 11.48 7.26 9.24
N PHE A 93 10.56 7.82 8.47
CA PHE A 93 10.24 9.25 8.44
C PHE A 93 9.77 9.77 9.81
N GLU A 94 8.82 9.10 10.45
CA GLU A 94 8.34 9.48 11.80
C GLU A 94 9.45 9.37 12.85
N ALA A 95 10.30 8.34 12.77
CA ALA A 95 11.44 8.22 13.68
C ALA A 95 12.41 9.40 13.54
N LEU A 96 12.71 9.81 12.30
CA LEU A 96 13.58 10.96 12.04
C LEU A 96 12.93 12.29 12.46
N ILE A 97 11.63 12.47 12.20
CA ILE A 97 10.87 13.64 12.66
C ILE A 97 10.88 13.73 14.18
N PHE A 98 10.72 12.61 14.89
CA PHE A 98 10.74 12.57 16.35
C PHE A 98 12.11 12.99 16.91
N VAL A 99 13.21 12.51 16.30
CA VAL A 99 14.56 12.97 16.65
C VAL A 99 14.73 14.46 16.39
N ASN A 100 14.25 14.96 15.24
CA ASN A 100 14.31 16.38 14.91
C ASN A 100 13.49 17.24 15.88
N PHE A 101 12.29 16.78 16.25
CA PHE A 101 11.40 17.45 17.20
C PHE A 101 12.05 17.55 18.58
N THR A 102 12.53 16.43 19.12
CA THR A 102 13.15 16.39 20.45
C THR A 102 14.40 17.26 20.52
N HIS A 103 15.24 17.24 19.48
CA HIS A 103 16.40 18.13 19.39
C HIS A 103 16.01 19.61 19.25
N GLY A 104 14.95 19.91 18.49
CA GLY A 104 14.42 21.27 18.40
C GLY A 104 13.92 21.81 19.74
N ILE A 105 13.21 20.99 20.52
CA ILE A 105 12.78 21.34 21.88
C ILE A 105 13.99 21.57 22.80
N GLU A 106 15.00 20.70 22.74
CA GLU A 106 16.24 20.86 23.51
C GLU A 106 16.92 22.21 23.22
N ILE A 107 17.10 22.55 21.93
CA ILE A 107 17.71 23.82 21.49
C ILE A 107 16.92 25.04 22.01
N ILE A 108 15.58 24.98 21.98
CA ILE A 108 14.72 26.06 22.50
C ILE A 108 14.97 26.29 23.99
N PHE A 109 15.12 25.22 24.78
CA PHE A 109 15.33 25.33 26.22
C PHE A 109 16.78 25.74 26.57
N THR A 110 17.78 25.29 25.83
CA THR A 110 19.19 25.57 26.12
C THR A 110 19.70 26.91 25.57
N HIS A 111 18.93 27.59 24.72
CA HIS A 111 19.25 28.91 24.15
C HIS A 111 20.60 28.98 23.39
N SER A 112 21.11 27.84 22.91
CA SER A 112 22.40 27.76 22.22
C SER A 112 22.19 27.45 20.73
N HIS A 113 21.98 28.47 19.89
CA HIS A 113 22.02 28.26 18.45
C HIS A 113 22.37 29.54 17.68
N GLU A 114 23.47 29.48 16.94
CA GLU A 114 23.77 30.40 15.86
C GLU A 114 23.64 29.60 14.57
N MET A 115 22.74 30.05 13.70
CA MET A 115 22.56 29.45 12.38
C MET A 115 23.34 30.23 11.35
N GLU A 116 23.98 29.48 10.46
CA GLU A 116 24.50 30.01 9.21
C GLU A 116 23.77 29.34 8.05
N PHE A 117 23.26 30.16 7.13
CA PHE A 117 22.68 29.70 5.87
C PHE A 117 23.72 29.87 4.75
N PRO A 118 24.63 28.91 4.53
CA PRO A 118 25.61 28.99 3.46
C PRO A 118 24.89 29.03 2.10
N GLY A 119 25.47 29.72 1.12
CA GLY A 119 24.90 29.78 -0.24
C GLY A 119 24.65 28.39 -0.85
N PHE A 120 25.44 27.39 -0.45
CA PHE A 120 25.23 25.99 -0.82
C PHE A 120 23.86 25.44 -0.38
N PHE A 121 23.37 25.82 0.81
CA PHE A 121 22.03 25.42 1.29
C PHE A 121 20.93 25.94 0.38
N VAL A 122 21.02 27.20 -0.06
CA VAL A 122 20.04 27.80 -0.98
C VAL A 122 19.98 27.01 -2.28
N VAL A 123 21.14 26.65 -2.85
CA VAL A 123 21.23 25.84 -4.07
C VAL A 123 20.59 24.47 -3.86
N THR A 124 20.87 23.79 -2.74
CA THR A 124 20.29 22.49 -2.41
C THR A 124 18.76 22.57 -2.30
N ILE A 125 18.20 23.58 -1.65
CA ILE A 125 16.74 23.78 -1.52
C ILE A 125 16.09 24.04 -2.88
N LEU A 126 16.68 24.88 -3.74
CA LEU A 126 16.17 25.11 -5.08
C LEU A 126 16.21 23.84 -5.93
N TYR A 127 17.27 23.04 -5.77
CA TYR A 127 17.39 21.74 -6.42
C TYR A 127 16.34 20.74 -5.92
N ASP A 128 16.07 20.69 -4.60
CA ASP A 128 15.01 19.88 -3.99
C ASP A 128 13.65 20.16 -4.63
N ILE A 129 13.26 21.45 -4.69
CA ILE A 129 12.01 21.89 -5.33
C ILE A 129 11.98 21.45 -6.80
N GLY A 130 13.07 21.65 -7.53
CA GLY A 130 13.17 21.30 -8.94
C GLY A 130 12.99 19.80 -9.19
N VAL A 131 13.70 18.96 -8.43
CA VAL A 131 13.63 17.50 -8.53
C VAL A 131 12.23 17.01 -8.16
N LYS A 132 11.70 17.38 -6.98
CA LYS A 132 10.36 16.93 -6.55
C LYS A 132 9.27 17.37 -7.51
N THR A 133 9.36 18.59 -8.04
CA THR A 133 8.39 19.11 -9.00
C THR A 133 8.47 18.37 -10.33
N LEU A 134 9.69 18.09 -10.83
CA LEU A 134 9.88 17.25 -12.01
C LEU A 134 9.26 15.86 -11.80
N LEU A 135 9.54 15.22 -10.67
CA LEU A 135 9.02 13.89 -10.32
C LEU A 135 7.49 13.86 -10.22
N LEU A 136 6.89 14.95 -9.72
CA LEU A 136 5.46 15.16 -9.69
C LEU A 136 4.87 15.27 -11.11
N LEU A 137 5.48 16.12 -11.96
CA LEU A 137 5.02 16.36 -13.33
C LEU A 137 5.11 15.12 -14.23
N ILE A 138 6.12 14.27 -14.04
CA ILE A 138 6.26 13.02 -14.80
C ILE A 138 5.39 11.86 -14.26
N GLY A 139 4.65 12.08 -13.17
CA GLY A 139 3.74 11.10 -12.58
C GLY A 139 4.41 9.94 -11.85
N VAL A 140 5.66 10.12 -11.40
CA VAL A 140 6.45 9.07 -10.72
C VAL A 140 6.38 9.19 -9.19
N PHE A 141 5.62 10.17 -8.71
CA PHE A 141 5.56 10.56 -7.30
C PHE A 141 4.64 9.61 -6.48
N PRO A 142 5.14 8.91 -5.42
CA PRO A 142 4.37 7.99 -4.57
C PRO A 142 3.07 8.61 -4.04
N THR A 143 2.00 7.81 -4.02
CA THR A 143 0.65 8.29 -3.73
C THR A 143 0.28 8.18 -2.26
N PHE A 144 0.94 7.30 -1.48
CA PHE A 144 0.72 7.06 -0.04
C PHE A 144 -0.78 7.00 0.40
N ASN A 145 -1.70 6.69 -0.52
CA ASN A 145 -3.15 6.75 -0.30
C ASN A 145 -3.64 8.06 0.38
N MET A 146 -3.06 9.19 -0.04
CA MET A 146 -3.39 10.53 0.45
C MET A 146 -3.86 11.43 -0.68
N GLY A 147 -4.82 12.31 -0.36
CA GLY A 147 -5.29 13.33 -1.31
C GLY A 147 -4.16 14.30 -1.68
N TRP A 148 -4.28 14.90 -2.87
CA TRP A 148 -3.24 15.76 -3.45
C TRP A 148 -2.75 16.88 -2.52
N VAL A 149 -3.65 17.50 -1.74
CA VAL A 149 -3.29 18.55 -0.77
C VAL A 149 -2.32 18.01 0.27
N LYS A 150 -2.69 16.90 0.93
CA LYS A 150 -1.86 16.26 1.97
C LYS A 150 -0.51 15.83 1.43
N LYS A 151 -0.49 15.35 0.19
CA LYS A 151 0.73 14.99 -0.54
C LYS A 151 1.66 16.19 -0.72
N ILE A 152 1.13 17.32 -1.20
CA ILE A 152 1.94 18.54 -1.32
C ILE A 152 2.44 19.01 0.04
N PHE A 153 1.58 19.00 1.07
CA PHE A 153 2.00 19.36 2.43
C PHE A 153 3.13 18.46 2.94
N LEU A 154 3.00 17.13 2.82
CA LEU A 154 4.01 16.18 3.30
C LEU A 154 5.39 16.46 2.70
N HIS A 155 5.44 16.76 1.40
CA HIS A 155 6.70 16.81 0.65
C HIS A 155 7.29 18.21 0.44
N TYR A 156 6.50 19.28 0.65
CA TYR A 156 6.96 20.65 0.40
C TYR A 156 6.89 21.57 1.62
N VAL A 157 6.21 21.20 2.71
CA VAL A 157 6.08 22.13 3.86
C VAL A 157 7.43 22.47 4.48
N ALA A 158 8.34 21.49 4.62
CA ALA A 158 9.69 21.72 5.14
C ALA A 158 10.50 22.60 4.17
N THR A 159 10.46 22.30 2.87
CA THR A 159 11.18 23.03 1.83
C THR A 159 10.70 24.47 1.70
N PHE A 160 9.39 24.72 1.76
CA PHE A 160 8.84 26.07 1.76
C PHE A 160 9.16 26.83 3.04
N THR A 161 9.19 26.15 4.18
CA THR A 161 9.64 26.77 5.44
C THR A 161 11.12 27.14 5.35
N ALA A 162 11.97 26.28 4.76
CA ALA A 162 13.38 26.55 4.52
C ALA A 162 13.55 27.80 3.63
N LEU A 163 12.81 27.86 2.53
CA LEU A 163 12.85 28.98 1.60
C LEU A 163 12.38 30.29 2.26
N ALA A 164 11.35 30.23 3.11
CA ALA A 164 10.88 31.38 3.86
C ALA A 164 11.96 31.88 4.85
N LEU A 165 12.63 30.98 5.57
CA LEU A 165 13.75 31.34 6.46
C LEU A 165 14.92 31.96 5.70
N ILE A 166 15.31 31.38 4.56
CA ILE A 166 16.35 31.94 3.67
C ILE A 166 15.96 33.34 3.18
N PHE A 167 14.72 33.53 2.76
CA PHE A 167 14.26 34.83 2.27
C PHE A 167 14.25 35.88 3.39
N MET A 168 13.78 35.51 4.57
CA MET A 168 13.82 36.39 5.74
C MET A 168 15.27 36.74 6.12
N ASP A 169 16.18 35.76 6.18
CA ASP A 169 17.59 36.03 6.50
C ASP A 169 18.24 37.02 5.51
N ASN A 170 17.89 36.95 4.23
CA ASN A 170 18.43 37.85 3.21
C ASN A 170 17.79 39.25 3.22
N TYR A 171 16.54 39.38 3.66
CA TYR A 171 15.79 40.64 3.63
C TYR A 171 16.01 41.52 4.86
N PHE A 172 16.21 40.91 6.03
CA PHE A 172 16.31 41.64 7.30
C PHE A 172 17.74 42.09 7.65
N THR A 173 17.86 43.19 8.40
CA THR A 173 19.14 43.82 8.76
C THR A 173 19.91 43.00 9.80
N THR A 174 21.22 43.21 9.94
CA THR A 174 22.12 42.43 10.83
C THR A 174 21.66 42.34 12.29
N LYS A 175 20.93 43.34 12.81
CA LYS A 175 20.33 43.30 14.16
C LYS A 175 19.10 42.39 14.25
N GLU A 176 18.31 42.30 13.19
CA GLU A 176 17.13 41.45 13.08
C GLU A 176 17.51 39.99 12.77
N LYS A 177 18.68 39.76 12.14
CA LYS A 177 19.23 38.43 11.88
C LYS A 177 19.46 37.59 13.15
N ASN A 178 19.91 38.21 14.25
CA ASN A 178 20.03 37.51 15.53
C ASN A 178 18.69 37.00 16.08
N TYR A 179 17.57 37.65 15.75
CA TYR A 179 16.24 37.13 16.12
C TYR A 179 15.79 36.01 15.19
N LEU A 180 16.11 36.13 13.90
CA LEU A 180 15.78 35.12 12.88
C LEU A 180 16.54 33.80 13.08
N SER A 181 17.79 33.85 13.54
CA SER A 181 18.58 32.65 13.88
C SER A 181 17.95 31.82 14.99
N HIS A 182 17.04 32.39 15.79
CA HIS A 182 16.28 31.66 16.79
C HIS A 182 14.98 31.04 16.25
N LEU A 183 14.54 31.34 15.01
CA LEU A 183 13.26 30.85 14.48
C LEU A 183 13.31 29.41 13.95
N ASP A 184 14.45 28.92 13.46
CA ASP A 184 14.56 27.56 12.93
C ASP A 184 14.14 26.46 13.90
N PRO A 185 14.52 26.48 15.20
CA PRO A 185 14.03 25.45 16.11
C PRO A 185 12.52 25.50 16.34
N TYR A 186 11.92 26.70 16.40
CA TYR A 186 10.46 26.82 16.46
C TYR A 186 9.79 26.32 15.17
N GLY A 187 10.37 26.68 14.02
CA GLY A 187 9.93 26.20 12.71
C GLY A 187 10.04 24.69 12.60
N GLY A 188 11.17 24.11 13.00
CA GLY A 188 11.44 22.69 13.01
C GLY A 188 10.44 21.93 13.87
N VAL A 189 10.19 22.40 15.09
CA VAL A 189 9.18 21.81 15.98
C VAL A 189 7.78 21.89 15.37
N LEU A 190 7.37 23.05 14.87
CA LEU A 190 6.04 23.25 14.27
C LEU A 190 5.85 22.38 13.03
N VAL A 191 6.83 22.37 12.12
CA VAL A 191 6.79 21.59 10.89
C VAL A 191 6.81 20.09 11.22
N SER A 192 7.59 19.64 12.21
CA SER A 192 7.54 18.26 12.71
C SER A 192 6.13 17.85 13.13
N ILE A 193 5.42 18.68 13.91
CA ILE A 193 4.03 18.42 14.33
C ILE A 193 3.11 18.29 13.11
N VAL A 194 3.22 19.22 12.16
CA VAL A 194 2.41 19.21 10.93
C VAL A 194 2.68 17.94 10.12
N LEU A 195 3.94 17.59 9.90
CA LEU A 195 4.33 16.40 9.14
C LEU A 195 3.83 15.11 9.81
N THR A 196 4.01 14.94 11.11
CA THR A 196 3.49 13.79 11.87
C THR A 196 1.97 13.70 11.79
N SER A 197 1.25 14.83 11.83
CA SER A 197 -0.21 14.84 11.70
C SER A 197 -0.72 14.35 10.34
N VAL A 198 0.14 14.39 9.31
CA VAL A 198 -0.17 13.90 7.95
C VAL A 198 0.32 12.46 7.75
N ALA A 199 1.53 12.15 8.22
CA ALA A 199 2.17 10.86 8.00
C ALA A 199 1.57 9.73 8.87
N LEU A 200 1.25 9.96 10.15
CA LEU A 200 0.64 8.92 11.00
C LEU A 200 -0.71 8.40 10.46
N PRO A 201 -1.69 9.25 10.08
CA PRO A 201 -2.93 8.75 9.49
C PRO A 201 -2.70 8.01 8.16
N SER A 202 -1.68 8.42 7.40
CA SER A 202 -1.30 7.73 6.16
C SER A 202 -0.78 6.31 6.44
N ALA A 203 0.11 6.16 7.43
CA ALA A 203 0.62 4.86 7.85
C ALA A 203 -0.51 3.95 8.35
N ALA A 204 -1.44 4.49 9.14
CA ALA A 204 -2.61 3.75 9.64
C ALA A 204 -3.49 3.21 8.51
N LYS A 205 -3.60 3.93 7.38
CA LYS A 205 -4.34 3.46 6.20
C LYS A 205 -3.64 2.34 5.44
N ILE A 206 -2.31 2.21 5.55
CA ILE A 206 -1.53 1.17 4.87
C ILE A 206 -1.60 -0.16 5.62
N ILE A 207 -1.70 -0.14 6.96
CA ILE A 207 -1.73 -1.34 7.82
C ILE A 207 -2.78 -2.39 7.36
N PRO A 208 -4.04 -2.03 7.05
CA PRO A 208 -5.04 -2.99 6.58
C PRO A 208 -4.62 -3.82 5.36
N PHE A 209 -3.79 -3.29 4.47
CA PHE A 209 -3.32 -4.02 3.28
C PHE A 209 -2.32 -5.11 3.66
N LEU A 210 -1.43 -4.85 4.62
CA LEU A 210 -0.47 -5.83 5.12
C LEU A 210 -1.11 -6.88 6.02
N MET A 211 -2.16 -6.51 6.74
CA MET A 211 -2.90 -7.42 7.62
C MET A 211 -3.92 -8.28 6.85
N GLY A 212 -4.07 -8.06 5.53
CA GLY A 212 -5.01 -8.81 4.71
C GLY A 212 -6.47 -8.53 5.08
N ASN A 213 -6.78 -7.30 5.49
CA ASN A 213 -8.15 -6.93 5.84
C ASN A 213 -9.07 -7.06 4.61
N ILE A 214 -10.33 -7.39 4.87
CA ILE A 214 -11.38 -7.46 3.85
C ILE A 214 -11.73 -6.03 3.39
N PRO A 215 -11.93 -5.79 2.09
CA PRO A 215 -12.39 -4.50 1.61
C PRO A 215 -13.78 -4.16 2.19
N PRO A 216 -14.03 -2.91 2.62
CA PRO A 216 -15.28 -2.53 3.28
C PRO A 216 -16.52 -2.68 2.37
N SER A 217 -16.32 -2.71 1.05
CA SER A 217 -17.37 -2.95 0.05
C SER A 217 -17.80 -4.41 -0.08
N PHE A 218 -17.04 -5.37 0.46
CA PHE A 218 -17.32 -6.79 0.30
C PHE A 218 -17.76 -7.42 1.63
N ARG A 219 -19.01 -7.91 1.67
CA ARG A 219 -19.57 -8.60 2.83
C ARG A 219 -19.54 -10.10 2.59
N VAL A 220 -18.58 -10.77 3.25
CA VAL A 220 -18.35 -12.22 3.10
C VAL A 220 -19.60 -13.03 3.41
N ASP A 221 -20.27 -12.77 4.54
CA ASP A 221 -21.41 -13.57 4.98
C ASP A 221 -22.63 -13.44 4.03
N GLU A 222 -22.87 -12.23 3.49
CA GLU A 222 -23.93 -12.00 2.50
C GLU A 222 -23.64 -12.73 1.20
N PHE A 223 -22.39 -12.67 0.74
CA PHE A 223 -21.95 -13.34 -0.47
C PHE A 223 -22.06 -14.86 -0.35
N VAL A 224 -21.63 -15.44 0.77
CA VAL A 224 -21.77 -16.88 1.05
C VAL A 224 -23.23 -17.28 1.03
N THR A 225 -24.10 -16.54 1.73
CA THR A 225 -25.54 -16.82 1.77
C THR A 225 -26.16 -16.74 0.37
N GLU A 226 -25.76 -15.77 -0.45
CA GLU A 226 -26.26 -15.64 -1.82
C GLU A 226 -25.85 -16.82 -2.70
N ILE A 227 -24.59 -17.29 -2.58
CA ILE A 227 -24.10 -18.46 -3.32
C ILE A 227 -24.90 -19.70 -2.95
N GLU A 228 -25.03 -20.01 -1.65
CA GLU A 228 -25.70 -21.23 -1.19
C GLU A 228 -27.19 -21.22 -1.54
N ARG A 229 -27.81 -20.03 -1.59
CA ARG A 229 -29.18 -19.86 -2.08
C ARG A 229 -29.29 -20.10 -3.59
N LYS A 230 -28.30 -19.66 -4.36
CA LYS A 230 -28.31 -19.73 -5.83
C LYS A 230 -27.91 -21.12 -6.34
N PHE A 231 -27.03 -21.80 -5.63
CA PHE A 231 -26.50 -23.12 -5.96
C PHE A 231 -26.76 -24.06 -4.78
N PRO A 232 -27.95 -24.70 -4.71
CA PRO A 232 -28.36 -25.47 -3.53
C PRO A 232 -27.48 -26.69 -3.21
N ASN A 233 -26.77 -27.21 -4.22
CA ASN A 233 -25.82 -28.32 -4.06
C ASN A 233 -24.41 -27.85 -3.68
N VAL A 234 -24.20 -26.55 -3.47
CA VAL A 234 -22.88 -25.96 -3.22
C VAL A 234 -22.86 -25.31 -1.86
N LYS A 235 -21.84 -25.62 -1.06
CA LYS A 235 -21.56 -24.94 0.21
C LYS A 235 -20.22 -24.25 0.16
N CYS A 236 -20.13 -23.05 0.72
CA CYS A 236 -18.83 -22.39 0.87
C CYS A 236 -18.21 -22.85 2.19
N SER A 237 -17.17 -23.67 2.12
CA SER A 237 -16.51 -24.16 3.33
C SER A 237 -15.54 -23.15 3.91
N HIS A 238 -14.89 -22.36 3.04
CA HIS A 238 -13.89 -21.40 3.45
C HIS A 238 -13.67 -20.32 2.39
N ILE A 239 -13.34 -19.10 2.82
CA ILE A 239 -13.15 -17.94 1.94
C ILE A 239 -12.13 -16.97 2.54
N HIS A 240 -11.19 -16.53 1.71
CA HIS A 240 -10.23 -15.49 2.02
C HIS A 240 -10.37 -14.37 1.01
N VAL A 241 -10.45 -13.13 1.50
CA VAL A 241 -10.56 -11.93 0.69
C VAL A 241 -9.45 -10.98 1.11
N TYR A 242 -8.61 -10.58 0.16
CA TYR A 242 -7.45 -9.74 0.39
C TYR A 242 -7.64 -8.40 -0.32
N LYS A 243 -7.69 -7.31 0.44
CA LYS A 243 -7.74 -5.97 -0.14
C LYS A 243 -6.46 -5.68 -0.93
N LYS A 244 -6.59 -5.17 -2.15
CA LYS A 244 -5.44 -4.86 -3.01
C LYS A 244 -5.04 -3.38 -2.90
N TRP A 245 -3.74 -3.11 -2.83
CA TRP A 245 -3.21 -1.75 -2.90
C TRP A 245 -3.04 -1.30 -4.36
N PRO A 246 -3.28 -0.01 -4.69
CA PRO A 246 -3.84 1.06 -3.84
C PRO A 246 -5.38 1.02 -3.73
N GLU A 247 -5.93 1.69 -2.70
CA GLU A 247 -7.36 1.65 -2.34
C GLU A 247 -8.31 2.13 -3.44
N GLU A 248 -7.88 3.10 -4.24
CA GLU A 248 -8.69 3.81 -5.25
C GLU A 248 -9.33 2.88 -6.28
N ALA A 249 -8.79 1.67 -6.45
CA ALA A 249 -9.30 0.70 -7.38
C ALA A 249 -10.48 -0.13 -6.83
N ASN A 250 -10.77 -0.10 -5.51
CA ASN A 250 -11.71 -1.00 -4.84
C ASN A 250 -11.53 -2.48 -5.24
N LYS A 251 -10.29 -2.86 -5.58
CA LYS A 251 -9.95 -4.19 -6.04
C LYS A 251 -9.56 -5.08 -4.87
N PHE A 252 -9.81 -6.36 -5.05
CA PHE A 252 -9.39 -7.38 -4.09
C PHE A 252 -9.03 -8.67 -4.81
N ASP A 253 -8.31 -9.52 -4.11
CA ASP A 253 -8.08 -10.89 -4.52
C ASP A 253 -8.88 -11.82 -3.60
N ILE A 254 -9.36 -12.94 -4.15
CA ILE A 254 -10.20 -13.88 -3.43
C ILE A 254 -9.77 -15.32 -3.70
N MET A 255 -9.70 -16.08 -2.62
CA MET A 255 -9.52 -17.52 -2.64
C MET A 255 -10.66 -18.15 -1.88
N MET A 256 -11.38 -19.09 -2.49
CA MET A 256 -12.49 -19.77 -1.84
C MET A 256 -12.46 -21.27 -2.08
N HIS A 257 -12.91 -22.00 -1.07
CA HIS A 257 -13.15 -23.44 -1.13
C HIS A 257 -14.65 -23.66 -1.15
N ILE A 258 -15.11 -24.42 -2.13
CA ILE A 258 -16.52 -24.76 -2.32
C ILE A 258 -16.70 -26.27 -2.32
N ILE A 259 -17.68 -26.76 -1.59
CA ILE A 259 -18.05 -28.16 -1.52
C ILE A 259 -19.26 -28.38 -2.40
N PHE A 260 -19.16 -29.29 -3.35
CA PHE A 260 -20.28 -29.82 -4.14
C PHE A 260 -20.80 -31.08 -3.45
N GLN A 261 -22.07 -31.05 -3.06
CA GLN A 261 -22.81 -32.19 -2.53
C GLN A 261 -23.39 -32.95 -3.71
N VAL A 262 -22.95 -34.20 -3.88
CA VAL A 262 -23.28 -35.01 -5.04
C VAL A 262 -23.88 -36.34 -4.58
N ASP A 263 -24.94 -36.76 -5.26
CA ASP A 263 -25.45 -38.12 -5.15
C ASP A 263 -24.57 -39.05 -5.99
N THR A 264 -23.74 -39.85 -5.32
CA THR A 264 -22.80 -40.78 -5.97
C THR A 264 -23.48 -42.03 -6.51
N ASP A 265 -24.76 -42.24 -6.17
CA ASP A 265 -25.52 -43.41 -6.58
C ASP A 265 -26.22 -43.20 -7.94
N GLU A 266 -26.24 -41.96 -8.45
CA GLU A 266 -26.81 -41.61 -9.76
C GLU A 266 -25.92 -42.05 -10.93
N GLU A 267 -26.51 -42.67 -11.96
CA GLU A 267 -25.76 -43.07 -13.15
C GLU A 267 -25.19 -41.84 -13.89
N GLY A 268 -23.88 -41.83 -14.14
CA GLY A 268 -23.22 -40.71 -14.82
C GLY A 268 -22.94 -39.49 -13.93
N TRP A 269 -23.07 -39.62 -12.59
CA TRP A 269 -22.84 -38.54 -11.62
C TRP A 269 -21.52 -37.80 -11.85
N ILE A 270 -20.43 -38.50 -12.21
CA ILE A 270 -19.10 -37.90 -12.45
C ILE A 270 -19.17 -36.85 -13.57
N LYS A 271 -19.79 -37.22 -14.70
CA LYS A 271 -19.90 -36.35 -15.87
C LYS A 271 -20.82 -35.17 -15.59
N ASN A 272 -21.94 -35.41 -14.89
CA ASN A 272 -22.89 -34.37 -14.52
C ASN A 272 -22.25 -33.37 -13.54
N THR A 273 -21.57 -33.87 -12.51
CA THR A 273 -20.83 -33.09 -11.52
C THR A 273 -19.75 -32.24 -12.17
N GLN A 274 -18.97 -32.80 -13.10
CA GLN A 274 -17.93 -32.04 -13.79
C GLN A 274 -18.51 -30.86 -14.59
N ILE A 275 -19.64 -31.07 -15.28
CA ILE A 275 -20.35 -30.01 -16.00
C ILE A 275 -20.87 -28.94 -15.02
N GLU A 276 -21.45 -29.35 -13.90
CA GLU A 276 -21.96 -28.46 -12.87
C GLU A 276 -20.86 -27.62 -12.20
N ILE A 277 -19.72 -28.24 -11.86
CA ILE A 277 -18.54 -27.56 -11.32
C ILE A 277 -18.07 -26.49 -12.30
N GLN A 278 -17.90 -26.83 -13.58
CA GLN A 278 -17.43 -25.89 -14.59
C GLN A 278 -18.40 -24.71 -14.76
N LYS A 279 -19.71 -24.98 -14.80
CA LYS A 279 -20.75 -23.96 -14.91
C LYS A 279 -20.73 -23.03 -13.69
N THR A 280 -20.73 -23.60 -12.49
CA THR A 280 -20.75 -22.88 -11.22
C THR A 280 -19.49 -22.03 -11.05
N ILE A 281 -18.30 -22.60 -11.25
CA ILE A 281 -17.04 -21.85 -11.15
C ILE A 281 -17.00 -20.70 -12.15
N LYS A 282 -17.47 -20.90 -13.39
CA LYS A 282 -17.52 -19.85 -14.40
C LYS A 282 -18.44 -18.70 -13.97
N GLU A 283 -19.59 -19.04 -13.40
CA GLU A 283 -20.56 -18.06 -12.93
C GLU A 283 -20.06 -17.30 -11.69
N LEU A 284 -19.52 -18.01 -10.69
CA LEU A 284 -18.89 -17.42 -9.50
C LEU A 284 -17.75 -16.46 -9.87
N LYS A 285 -16.87 -16.87 -10.79
CA LYS A 285 -15.81 -15.99 -11.31
C LYS A 285 -16.38 -14.74 -11.95
N SER A 286 -17.49 -14.85 -12.69
CA SER A 286 -18.14 -13.68 -13.30
C SER A 286 -18.74 -12.74 -12.25
N ILE A 287 -19.37 -13.27 -11.21
CA ILE A 287 -19.96 -12.47 -10.11
C ILE A 287 -18.84 -11.75 -9.35
N LEU A 288 -17.79 -12.48 -8.95
CA LEU A 288 -16.65 -11.94 -8.22
C LEU A 288 -15.89 -10.87 -9.02
N ALA A 289 -15.66 -11.10 -10.31
CA ALA A 289 -15.05 -10.10 -11.18
C ALA A 289 -15.89 -8.82 -11.26
N LYS A 290 -17.23 -8.93 -11.34
CA LYS A 290 -18.13 -7.77 -11.30
C LYS A 290 -18.12 -7.05 -9.95
N ALA A 291 -17.87 -7.77 -8.86
CA ALA A 291 -17.75 -7.20 -7.53
C ALA A 291 -16.40 -6.49 -7.29
N GLY A 292 -15.40 -6.67 -8.18
CA GLY A 292 -14.08 -6.04 -8.09
C GLY A 292 -12.91 -7.00 -7.84
N ALA A 293 -13.15 -8.32 -7.87
CA ALA A 293 -12.10 -9.30 -7.70
C ALA A 293 -11.18 -9.36 -8.94
N GLU A 294 -9.86 -9.27 -8.75
CA GLU A 294 -8.88 -9.31 -9.84
C GLU A 294 -8.31 -10.73 -10.01
N ARG A 295 -7.84 -11.35 -8.92
CA ARG A 295 -7.44 -12.76 -8.90
C ARG A 295 -8.47 -13.58 -8.14
N ILE A 296 -9.03 -14.57 -8.83
CA ILE A 296 -10.10 -15.42 -8.30
C ILE A 296 -9.63 -16.88 -8.36
N THR A 297 -9.37 -17.45 -7.19
CA THR A 297 -9.04 -18.86 -7.02
C THR A 297 -10.23 -19.56 -6.36
N ILE A 298 -10.76 -20.58 -7.02
CA ILE A 298 -11.89 -21.38 -6.52
C ILE A 298 -11.44 -22.84 -6.53
N GLU A 299 -11.41 -23.44 -5.36
CA GLU A 299 -11.05 -24.85 -5.16
C GLU A 299 -12.32 -25.67 -4.92
N PRO A 300 -12.76 -26.47 -5.91
CA PRO A 300 -13.90 -27.36 -5.74
C PRO A 300 -13.50 -28.62 -4.98
N VAL A 301 -14.32 -29.01 -4.01
CA VAL A 301 -14.25 -30.28 -3.30
C VAL A 301 -15.56 -31.02 -3.55
N ILE A 302 -15.50 -32.31 -3.85
CA ILE A 302 -16.69 -33.15 -4.06
C ILE A 302 -16.89 -33.99 -2.81
N ASN A 303 -18.07 -33.89 -2.20
CA ASN A 303 -18.51 -34.77 -1.13
C ASN A 303 -19.71 -35.58 -1.60
N GLY A 304 -19.78 -36.85 -1.18
CA GLY A 304 -21.03 -37.60 -1.28
C GLY A 304 -22.10 -36.95 -0.40
N ALA A 305 -23.38 -37.10 -0.75
CA ALA A 305 -24.52 -36.46 -0.08
C ALA A 305 -24.57 -36.66 1.46
N ASN A 306 -23.90 -37.71 1.98
CA ASN A 306 -23.82 -38.04 3.40
C ASN A 306 -22.46 -37.71 4.05
N GLU A 307 -21.47 -37.20 3.30
CA GLU A 307 -20.15 -36.82 3.83
C GLU A 307 -20.08 -35.33 4.17
N GLN A 308 -19.93 -35.02 5.46
CA GLN A 308 -19.53 -33.70 5.92
C GLN A 308 -18.04 -33.66 6.24
N LYS A 309 -17.20 -33.48 5.21
CA LYS A 309 -15.82 -33.02 5.43
C LYS A 309 -15.84 -31.52 5.67
N GLN A 310 -15.61 -31.12 6.91
CA GLN A 310 -15.50 -29.72 7.31
C GLN A 310 -14.02 -29.31 7.26
N TRP A 311 -13.75 -28.09 6.77
CA TRP A 311 -12.41 -27.52 6.75
C TRP A 311 -11.95 -27.26 8.19
N SER A 312 -10.89 -27.93 8.65
CA SER A 312 -10.51 -27.95 10.08
C SER A 312 -9.32 -27.06 10.46
N LEU A 313 -8.68 -26.36 9.52
CA LEU A 313 -7.49 -25.54 9.83
C LEU A 313 -7.54 -24.16 9.18
N CYS A 314 -7.71 -23.13 10.02
CA CYS A 314 -7.10 -21.82 9.78
C CYS A 314 -5.80 -21.73 10.57
N THR A 315 -4.82 -21.01 10.04
CA THR A 315 -3.40 -21.07 10.39
C THR A 315 -3.03 -20.85 11.86
N THR A 316 -3.93 -20.38 12.73
CA THR A 316 -3.81 -20.45 14.21
C THR A 316 -5.14 -20.12 14.92
N PRO A 317 -5.40 -20.63 16.15
CA PRO A 317 -6.55 -20.25 16.99
C PRO A 317 -6.63 -18.73 17.30
N ALA A 318 -5.48 -18.04 17.30
CA ALA A 318 -5.39 -16.60 17.57
C ALA A 318 -6.02 -15.72 16.47
N CYS A 319 -6.27 -16.29 15.28
CA CYS A 319 -6.91 -15.60 14.16
C CYS A 319 -8.39 -15.27 14.45
N GLN A 320 -9.07 -16.11 15.25
CA GLN A 320 -10.49 -15.96 15.60
C GLN A 320 -10.75 -14.81 16.58
N THR A 321 -9.77 -14.49 17.44
CA THR A 321 -9.95 -13.56 18.56
C THR A 321 -9.98 -12.07 18.19
N LYS A 322 -9.76 -11.68 16.93
CA LYS A 322 -9.62 -10.25 16.58
C LYS A 322 -10.58 -9.68 15.53
N ASN A 323 -11.47 -10.45 14.89
CA ASN A 323 -12.31 -9.94 13.78
C ASN A 323 -11.53 -9.20 12.67
N LEU A 324 -10.21 -9.43 12.58
CA LEU A 324 -9.33 -8.76 11.61
C LEU A 324 -9.17 -9.57 10.32
N THR A 325 -9.71 -10.79 10.27
CA THR A 325 -9.66 -11.73 9.13
C THR A 325 -10.99 -12.47 8.99
N CYS A 326 -11.18 -13.14 7.85
CA CYS A 326 -12.39 -13.85 7.39
C CYS A 326 -12.92 -15.00 8.28
N CYS A 327 -12.41 -15.20 9.50
CA CYS A 327 -12.70 -16.35 10.34
C CYS A 327 -13.78 -16.11 11.42
N SER A 328 -14.50 -14.99 11.37
CA SER A 328 -15.50 -14.63 12.40
C SER A 328 -16.77 -15.50 12.36
N SER A 329 -17.14 -16.07 11.22
CA SER A 329 -18.38 -16.84 11.03
C SER A 329 -18.33 -18.31 11.48
N ALA A 330 -17.18 -18.83 11.94
CA ALA A 330 -17.09 -20.19 12.47
C ALA A 330 -17.78 -20.37 13.85
N SER A 331 -18.09 -19.28 14.53
CA SER A 331 -18.64 -19.29 15.90
C SER A 331 -20.16 -19.50 15.99
N SER A 332 -20.92 -19.38 14.89
CA SER A 332 -22.39 -19.49 14.90
C SER A 332 -22.93 -20.87 14.47
N MET A 333 -22.09 -21.85 14.15
CA MET A 333 -22.54 -23.18 13.68
C MET A 333 -22.24 -24.36 14.63
N GLN A 334 -21.60 -24.14 15.78
CA GLN A 334 -21.39 -25.17 16.80
C GLN A 334 -22.38 -25.07 17.97
N VAL A 335 -23.69 -25.18 17.71
CA VAL A 335 -24.65 -25.60 18.76
C VAL A 335 -25.74 -26.44 18.11
N LYS A 336 -25.48 -27.74 17.94
CA LYS A 336 -26.47 -28.83 17.94
C LYS A 336 -25.75 -30.18 17.86
N GLU A 337 -24.94 -30.50 18.87
CA GLU A 337 -24.70 -31.90 19.18
C GLU A 337 -25.87 -32.40 20.01
N THR A 338 -26.65 -33.27 19.37
CA THR A 338 -27.74 -34.06 19.91
C THR A 338 -27.25 -34.96 21.05
N SER A 339 -27.69 -34.67 22.27
CA SER A 339 -27.63 -35.62 23.37
C SER A 339 -28.68 -36.73 23.17
N SER A 340 -28.26 -37.85 22.57
CA SER A 340 -29.00 -39.10 22.64
C SER A 340 -28.15 -40.14 23.37
N THR A 341 -28.29 -40.20 24.70
CA THR A 341 -27.84 -41.33 25.50
C THR A 341 -29.05 -42.15 25.95
N ASN A 342 -29.31 -43.23 25.22
CA ASN A 342 -30.03 -44.39 25.73
C ASN A 342 -29.00 -45.48 26.00
N SER A 343 -28.88 -45.95 27.24
CA SER A 343 -29.03 -47.36 27.61
C SER A 343 -28.60 -47.61 29.07
N SER A 344 -29.60 -48.04 29.85
CA SER A 344 -29.57 -49.14 30.82
C SER A 344 -28.28 -49.98 30.88
N VAL A 345 -27.66 -50.06 32.06
CA VAL A 345 -27.64 -51.21 32.99
C VAL A 345 -27.64 -50.67 34.42
#